data_AF-A0A2R4TBH6-F1
#
_entry.id   AF-A0A2R4TBH6-F1
#
_cell.length_a   1.000
_cell.length_b   1.000
_cell.length_c   1.000
_cell.angle_alpha   90.00
_cell.angle_beta   90.00
_cell.angle_gamma   90.00
#
_symmetry.space_group_name_H-M   'P 1'
#
loop_
_entity.id
_entity.type
_entity.pdbx_description
1 polymer ?
#
loop_
_entity_poly.entity_id
_entity_poly.type
_entity_poly.pdbx_seq_one_letter_code
_entity_poly.pdbx_strand_id
1 'polypeptide(L)'
;MSGIEYVRGDATAPQGKGVKLIAHVCNDLGGWGKGFVLALSRRWPEPEAAYRLWHRERAGNDFGLGAVRSVQVGPYLWVANMVGQRGMRTGSKGVPVRYEAIDAALASVGDKAVELGASVHMPRIGCGLAGGKWSRIEPLIVARLVAREIPVTVYDHDG
;
A
#
# COMPACT_ATOMS: atom_id res chain seq x y z
N MET A 1 -18.41 -4.13 -13.83
CA MET A 1 -17.56 -3.01 -13.36
C MET A 1 -16.76 -3.51 -12.16
N SER A 2 -15.49 -3.13 -12.01
CA SER A 2 -14.61 -3.67 -10.96
C SER A 2 -14.95 -3.18 -9.54
N GLY A 3 -15.86 -2.20 -9.39
CA GLY A 3 -16.24 -1.62 -8.09
C GLY A 3 -15.15 -0.73 -7.46
N ILE A 4 -14.06 -0.50 -8.18
CA ILE A 4 -12.99 0.44 -7.83
C ILE A 4 -13.32 1.79 -8.44
N GLU A 5 -13.26 2.84 -7.63
CA GLU A 5 -13.31 4.22 -8.11
C GLU A 5 -11.92 4.68 -8.56
N TYR A 6 -11.83 5.31 -9.72
CA TYR A 6 -10.58 5.87 -10.24
C TYR A 6 -10.70 7.39 -10.30
N VAL A 7 -9.75 8.08 -9.66
CA VAL A 7 -9.71 9.55 -9.62
C VAL A 7 -8.32 10.05 -9.96
N ARG A 8 -8.23 11.27 -10.48
CA ARG A 8 -6.95 11.99 -10.55
C ARG A 8 -6.71 12.74 -9.24
N GLY A 9 -5.54 12.55 -8.64
CA GLY A 9 -5.20 13.28 -7.42
C GLY A 9 -4.05 12.66 -6.62
N ASP A 10 -3.97 13.09 -5.37
CA ASP A 10 -2.97 12.65 -4.41
C ASP A 10 -3.62 11.71 -3.38
N ALA A 11 -3.25 10.42 -3.40
CA ALA A 11 -3.77 9.43 -2.44
C ALA A 11 -3.41 9.74 -0.99
N THR A 12 -2.45 10.65 -0.73
CA THR A 12 -2.14 11.14 0.61
C THR A 12 -3.11 12.23 1.09
N ALA A 13 -4.08 12.65 0.26
CA ALA A 13 -5.17 13.54 0.66
C ALA A 13 -6.55 12.95 0.28
N PRO A 14 -6.92 11.79 0.84
CA PRO A 14 -8.12 11.10 0.42
C PRO A 14 -9.39 11.86 0.82
N GLN A 15 -10.32 11.98 -0.13
CA GLN A 15 -11.61 12.67 0.05
C GLN A 15 -12.68 11.72 0.62
N GLY A 16 -13.80 12.28 1.10
CA GLY A 16 -14.91 11.51 1.66
C GLY A 16 -15.00 11.57 3.19
N LYS A 17 -16.02 10.91 3.74
CA LYS A 17 -16.31 10.85 5.19
C LYS A 17 -15.76 9.55 5.80
N GLY A 18 -15.69 9.48 7.13
CA GLY A 18 -15.31 8.27 7.86
C GLY A 18 -13.80 8.02 7.93
N VAL A 19 -13.44 6.85 8.47
CA VAL A 19 -12.05 6.40 8.59
C VAL A 19 -11.49 6.04 7.23
N LYS A 20 -10.22 6.36 6.99
CA LYS A 20 -9.54 6.13 5.72
C LYS A 20 -8.22 5.41 5.96
N LEU A 21 -7.96 4.38 5.14
CA LEU A 21 -6.73 3.61 5.16
C LEU A 21 -6.00 3.77 3.82
N ILE A 22 -4.86 4.46 3.84
CA ILE A 22 -3.99 4.64 2.67
C ILE A 22 -3.07 3.43 2.55
N ALA A 23 -3.26 2.60 1.52
CA ALA A 23 -2.42 1.44 1.26
C ALA A 23 -1.36 1.75 0.19
N HIS A 24 -0.10 1.37 0.44
CA HIS A 24 0.97 1.49 -0.57
C HIS A 24 2.00 0.36 -0.43
N VAL A 25 2.80 0.15 -1.48
CA VAL A 25 3.77 -0.95 -1.55
C VAL A 25 5.18 -0.46 -1.20
N CYS A 26 5.77 -1.10 -0.20
CA CYS A 26 7.16 -1.02 0.23
C CYS A 26 7.99 -2.20 -0.31
N ASN A 27 9.32 -2.02 -0.29
CA ASN A 27 10.28 -3.09 -0.54
C ASN A 27 10.67 -3.84 0.74
N ASP A 28 11.37 -4.96 0.58
CA ASP A 28 11.85 -5.79 1.70
C ASP A 28 13.29 -5.44 2.14
N LEU A 29 13.85 -4.30 1.71
CA LEU A 29 15.21 -3.86 2.02
C LEU A 29 15.28 -2.62 2.93
N GLY A 30 14.14 -2.14 3.44
CA GLY A 30 14.10 -0.92 4.26
C GLY A 30 14.33 0.36 3.46
N GLY A 31 14.30 0.30 2.12
CA GLY A 31 14.43 1.46 1.26
C GLY A 31 13.19 2.35 1.32
N TRP A 32 13.38 3.66 1.52
CA TRP A 32 12.32 4.67 1.54
C TRP A 32 12.94 5.98 1.05
N GLY A 33 12.57 6.44 -0.14
CA GLY A 33 13.24 7.60 -0.75
C GLY A 33 12.92 7.88 -2.22
N LYS A 34 11.99 7.15 -2.86
CA LYS A 34 11.57 7.43 -4.24
C LYS A 34 10.11 7.05 -4.47
N GLY A 35 9.38 7.88 -5.20
CA GLY A 35 7.96 7.65 -5.53
C GLY A 35 7.02 8.07 -4.40
N PHE A 36 5.92 7.34 -4.24
CA PHE A 36 4.81 7.69 -3.34
C PHE A 36 5.24 7.91 -1.87
N VAL A 37 6.24 7.17 -1.41
CA VAL A 37 6.79 7.30 -0.06
C VAL A 37 7.28 8.71 0.28
N LEU A 38 7.73 9.49 -0.73
CA LEU A 38 8.13 10.88 -0.54
C LEU A 38 6.94 11.84 -0.37
N ALA A 39 5.77 11.49 -0.92
CA ALA A 39 4.54 12.25 -0.68
C ALA A 39 4.04 11.99 0.75
N LEU A 40 4.11 10.75 1.22
CA LEU A 40 3.81 10.40 2.62
C LEU A 40 4.70 11.16 3.60
N SER A 41 6.03 11.08 3.45
CA SER A 41 6.97 11.76 4.37
C SER A 41 6.87 13.28 4.37
N ARG A 42 6.36 13.88 3.28
CA ARG A 42 6.08 15.33 3.24
C ARG A 42 4.91 15.72 4.14
N ARG A 43 3.97 14.80 4.42
CA ARG A 43 2.81 15.05 5.27
C ARG A 43 3.00 14.52 6.68
N TRP A 44 3.62 13.35 6.83
CA TRP A 44 3.69 12.62 8.10
C TRP A 44 5.04 11.91 8.25
N PRO A 45 5.80 12.18 9.33
CA PRO A 45 7.04 11.46 9.60
C PRO A 45 6.83 10.01 10.09
N GLU A 46 5.65 9.69 10.65
CA GLU A 46 5.39 8.44 11.37
C GLU A 46 5.43 7.18 10.47
N PRO A 47 4.84 7.17 9.24
CA PRO A 47 4.88 5.98 8.39
C PRO A 47 6.30 5.56 8.00
N GLU A 48 7.17 6.53 7.73
CA GLU A 48 8.58 6.29 7.42
C GLU A 48 9.33 5.77 8.64
N ALA A 49 9.18 6.44 9.79
CA ALA A 49 9.83 6.04 11.04
C ALA A 49 9.45 4.60 11.43
N ALA A 50 8.15 4.28 11.37
CA ALA A 50 7.63 2.95 11.69
C ALA A 50 8.18 1.88 10.72
N TYR A 51 8.20 2.14 9.41
CA TYR A 51 8.75 1.19 8.43
C TYR A 51 10.24 0.96 8.63
N ARG A 52 11.02 2.02 8.87
CA ARG A 52 12.47 1.90 9.10
C ARG A 52 12.80 1.16 10.40
N LEU A 53 12.05 1.43 11.48
CA LEU A 53 12.14 0.69 12.74
C LEU A 53 11.82 -0.80 12.52
N TRP A 54 10.70 -1.08 11.86
CA TRP A 54 10.24 -2.43 11.58
C TRP A 54 11.27 -3.24 10.78
N HIS A 55 11.86 -2.65 9.72
CA HIS A 55 12.96 -3.28 8.99
C HIS A 55 14.23 -3.45 9.84
N ARG A 56 14.61 -2.44 10.65
CA ARG A 56 15.82 -2.52 11.48
C ARG A 56 15.75 -3.68 12.47
N GLU A 57 14.57 -3.93 13.03
CA GLU A 57 14.33 -4.96 14.05
C GLU A 57 13.86 -6.31 13.46
N ARG A 58 13.95 -6.49 12.14
CA ARG A 58 13.43 -7.66 11.41
C ARG A 58 13.94 -9.04 11.87
N ALA A 59 15.01 -9.09 12.66
CA ALA A 59 15.48 -10.35 13.24
C ALA A 59 14.53 -10.91 14.32
N GLY A 60 13.69 -10.06 14.93
CA GLY A 60 12.78 -10.43 16.02
C GLY A 60 11.32 -10.01 15.80
N ASN A 61 10.94 -9.64 14.58
CA ASN A 61 9.57 -9.24 14.26
C ASN A 61 9.11 -9.85 12.93
N ASP A 62 7.92 -9.46 12.48
CA ASP A 62 7.22 -9.99 11.30
C ASP A 62 7.59 -9.32 9.97
N PHE A 63 8.63 -8.48 9.91
CA PHE A 63 9.02 -7.79 8.67
C PHE A 63 9.41 -8.81 7.58
N GLY A 64 8.62 -8.86 6.51
CA GLY A 64 8.84 -9.75 5.39
C GLY A 64 7.78 -9.58 4.30
N LEU A 65 7.99 -10.24 3.15
CA LEU A 65 7.05 -10.20 2.03
C LEU A 65 5.65 -10.64 2.48
N GLY A 66 4.65 -9.83 2.14
CA GLY A 66 3.25 -10.06 2.50
C GLY A 66 2.82 -9.42 3.82
N ALA A 67 3.76 -9.00 4.66
CA ALA A 67 3.43 -8.37 5.92
C ALA A 67 2.99 -6.90 5.73
N VAL A 68 2.20 -6.41 6.67
CA VAL A 68 1.67 -5.04 6.67
C VAL A 68 1.91 -4.38 8.03
N ARG A 69 2.40 -3.14 8.00
CA ARG A 69 2.44 -2.26 9.17
C ARG A 69 1.48 -1.10 8.99
N SER A 70 0.40 -1.09 9.75
CA SER A 70 -0.56 0.03 9.81
C SER A 70 -0.13 1.07 10.84
N VAL A 71 -0.16 2.34 10.46
CA VAL A 71 0.26 3.48 11.29
C VAL A 71 -0.85 4.52 11.25
N GLN A 72 -1.33 4.96 12.41
CA GLN A 72 -2.29 6.05 12.50
C GLN A 72 -1.56 7.39 12.34
N VAL A 73 -2.02 8.23 11.41
CA VAL A 73 -1.41 9.54 11.10
C VAL A 73 -2.36 10.71 11.36
N GLY A 74 -3.57 10.41 11.83
CA GLY A 74 -4.57 11.37 12.27
C GLY A 74 -5.76 10.65 12.90
N PRO A 75 -6.74 11.41 13.46
CA PRO A 75 -7.86 10.81 14.18
C PRO A 75 -8.63 9.76 13.38
N TYR A 76 -8.78 9.98 12.07
CA TYR A 76 -9.53 9.11 11.16
C TYR A 76 -8.71 8.67 9.94
N LEU A 77 -7.37 8.71 10.03
CA LEU A 77 -6.49 8.43 8.90
C LEU A 77 -5.34 7.51 9.28
N TRP A 78 -5.17 6.46 8.47
CA TRP A 78 -4.16 5.44 8.65
C TRP A 78 -3.36 5.24 7.35
N VAL A 79 -2.12 4.77 7.49
CA VAL A 79 -1.26 4.35 6.40
C VAL A 79 -0.86 2.90 6.60
N ALA A 80 -1.07 2.04 5.59
CA ALA A 80 -0.63 0.66 5.54
C ALA A 80 0.64 0.54 4.67
N ASN A 81 1.78 0.31 5.33
CA ASN A 81 3.04 -0.04 4.69
C ASN A 81 3.02 -1.54 4.33
N MET A 82 2.76 -1.87 3.07
CA MET A 82 2.69 -3.28 2.61
C MET A 82 4.02 -3.73 2.01
N VAL A 83 4.66 -4.76 2.54
CA VAL A 83 5.91 -5.29 1.98
C VAL A 83 5.60 -6.21 0.80
N GLY A 84 5.40 -5.63 -0.39
CA GLY A 84 4.98 -6.34 -1.61
C GLY A 84 6.07 -6.48 -2.68
N GLN A 85 7.27 -5.96 -2.42
CA GLN A 85 8.34 -5.85 -3.40
C GLN A 85 9.65 -6.48 -2.90
N ARG A 86 10.23 -7.38 -3.69
CA ARG A 86 11.56 -7.97 -3.45
C ARG A 86 12.64 -7.08 -4.08
N GLY A 87 13.48 -6.47 -3.27
CA GLY A 87 14.52 -5.55 -3.72
C GLY A 87 13.96 -4.24 -4.26
N MET A 88 14.79 -3.46 -4.97
CA MET A 88 14.41 -2.14 -5.51
C MET A 88 14.57 -1.97 -7.03
N ARG A 89 15.33 -2.86 -7.68
CA ARG A 89 15.65 -2.77 -9.11
C ARG A 89 15.33 -4.08 -9.81
N THR A 90 14.89 -3.99 -11.06
CA THR A 90 14.79 -5.16 -11.94
C THR A 90 16.16 -5.80 -12.07
N GLY A 91 16.22 -7.12 -11.91
CA GLY A 91 17.43 -7.90 -12.08
C GLY A 91 17.15 -9.15 -12.90
N SER A 92 18.11 -10.08 -12.95
CA SER A 92 17.98 -11.36 -13.67
C SER A 92 16.79 -12.22 -13.21
N LYS A 93 16.25 -11.97 -12.01
CA LYS A 93 15.08 -12.65 -11.43
C LYS A 93 13.74 -11.95 -11.76
N GLY A 94 13.73 -11.02 -12.71
CA GLY A 94 12.54 -10.29 -13.14
C GLY A 94 12.24 -9.04 -12.33
N VAL A 95 11.01 -8.54 -12.50
CA VAL A 95 10.56 -7.29 -11.87
C VAL A 95 10.45 -7.42 -10.35
N PRO A 96 10.70 -6.35 -9.56
CA PRO A 96 10.67 -6.40 -8.10
C PRO A 96 9.33 -6.78 -7.46
N VAL A 97 8.19 -6.50 -8.12
CA VAL A 97 6.86 -6.82 -7.58
C VAL A 97 6.70 -8.32 -7.32
N ARG A 98 6.07 -8.68 -6.20
CA ARG A 98 5.64 -10.05 -5.88
C ARG A 98 4.13 -10.05 -5.69
N TYR A 99 3.41 -10.60 -6.66
CA TYR A 99 1.94 -10.55 -6.67
C TYR A 99 1.34 -11.32 -5.49
N GLU A 100 1.95 -12.44 -5.12
CA GLU A 100 1.54 -13.28 -4.00
C GLU A 100 1.74 -12.54 -2.66
N ALA A 101 2.80 -11.76 -2.54
CA ALA A 101 3.03 -10.90 -1.37
C ALA A 101 2.01 -9.75 -1.31
N ILE A 102 1.72 -9.12 -2.45
CA ILE A 102 0.70 -8.06 -2.51
C ILE A 102 -0.69 -8.63 -2.19
N ASP A 103 -1.02 -9.84 -2.66
CA ASP A 103 -2.29 -10.50 -2.34
C ASP A 103 -2.45 -10.74 -0.83
N ALA A 104 -1.41 -11.31 -0.19
CA ALA A 104 -1.39 -11.52 1.25
C ALA A 104 -1.51 -10.20 2.03
N ALA A 105 -0.77 -9.17 1.61
CA ALA A 105 -0.83 -7.86 2.22
C ALA A 105 -2.21 -7.20 2.06
N LEU A 106 -2.84 -7.32 0.88
CA LEU A 106 -4.18 -6.81 0.63
C LEU A 106 -5.23 -7.53 1.48
N ALA A 107 -5.06 -8.83 1.78
CA ALA A 107 -5.91 -9.54 2.72
C ALA A 107 -5.86 -8.89 4.11
N SER A 108 -4.65 -8.65 4.65
CA SER A 108 -4.47 -7.98 5.95
C SER A 108 -4.97 -6.53 5.94
N VAL A 109 -4.81 -5.80 4.84
CA VAL A 109 -5.39 -4.47 4.66
C VAL A 109 -6.91 -4.53 4.72
N GLY A 110 -7.53 -5.53 4.08
CA GLY A 110 -8.97 -5.75 4.13
C GLY A 110 -9.45 -6.04 5.55
N ASP A 111 -8.72 -6.86 6.31
CA ASP A 111 -9.06 -7.15 7.71
C ASP A 111 -9.00 -5.88 8.56
N LYS A 112 -7.95 -5.07 8.38
CA LYS A 112 -7.82 -3.79 9.08
C LYS A 112 -8.90 -2.78 8.67
N ALA A 113 -9.27 -2.75 7.40
CA ALA A 113 -10.32 -1.87 6.90
C ALA A 113 -11.69 -2.23 7.49
N VAL A 114 -12.02 -3.53 7.57
CA VAL A 114 -13.25 -4.00 8.23
C VAL A 114 -13.23 -3.64 9.72
N GLU A 115 -12.13 -3.91 10.41
CA GLU A 115 -11.97 -3.58 11.84
C GLU A 115 -12.22 -2.09 12.11
N LEU A 116 -11.72 -1.22 11.24
CA LEU A 116 -11.83 0.24 11.38
C LEU A 116 -13.12 0.84 10.81
N GLY A 117 -13.92 0.06 10.06
CA GLY A 117 -14.99 0.60 9.23
C GLY A 117 -14.49 1.62 8.20
N ALA A 118 -13.31 1.37 7.61
CA ALA A 118 -12.58 2.32 6.78
C ALA A 118 -12.76 2.09 5.28
N SER A 119 -12.74 3.17 4.50
CA SER A 119 -12.48 3.10 3.05
C SER A 119 -10.98 2.95 2.78
N VAL A 120 -10.63 2.29 1.68
CA VAL A 120 -9.23 2.10 1.27
C VAL A 120 -8.88 3.02 0.10
N HIS A 121 -7.76 3.71 0.24
CA HIS A 121 -7.24 4.64 -0.75
C HIS A 121 -5.82 4.25 -1.14
N MET A 122 -5.48 4.27 -2.42
CA MET A 122 -4.13 3.89 -2.85
C MET A 122 -3.71 4.59 -4.14
N PRO A 123 -2.41 4.86 -4.35
CA PRO A 123 -1.94 5.15 -5.70
C PRO A 123 -2.13 3.90 -6.58
N ARG A 124 -1.80 3.98 -7.87
CA ARG A 124 -1.70 2.80 -8.74
C ARG A 124 -0.54 1.88 -8.31
N ILE A 125 -0.76 1.11 -7.24
CA ILE A 125 0.25 0.26 -6.59
C ILE A 125 0.77 -0.85 -7.50
N GLY A 126 2.00 -1.29 -7.24
CA GLY A 126 2.69 -2.31 -8.04
C GLY A 126 3.00 -1.88 -9.48
N CYS A 127 2.58 -0.68 -9.90
CA CYS A 127 2.83 -0.13 -11.22
C CYS A 127 3.83 1.04 -11.11
N GLY A 128 4.67 1.24 -12.12
CA GLY A 128 5.76 2.22 -12.10
C GLY A 128 7.13 1.57 -11.93
N LEU A 129 7.97 2.09 -11.04
CA LEU A 129 9.39 1.67 -10.89
C LEU A 129 9.57 0.18 -10.60
N ALA A 130 8.55 -0.46 -10.02
CA ALA A 130 8.55 -1.86 -9.67
C ALA A 130 8.15 -2.78 -10.84
N GLY A 131 7.70 -2.23 -11.97
CA GLY A 131 7.47 -2.96 -13.24
C GLY A 131 6.30 -3.96 -13.24
N GLY A 132 5.41 -3.93 -12.26
CA GLY A 132 4.22 -4.79 -12.25
C GLY A 132 3.16 -4.33 -13.26
N LYS A 133 2.27 -5.25 -13.63
CA LYS A 133 1.14 -4.99 -14.53
C LYS A 133 -0.12 -4.74 -13.70
N TRP A 134 -0.76 -3.60 -13.92
CA TRP A 134 -2.02 -3.26 -13.25
C TRP A 134 -3.09 -4.34 -13.46
N SER A 135 -3.15 -4.94 -14.65
CA SER A 135 -4.06 -6.05 -14.97
C SER A 135 -3.89 -7.29 -14.10
N ARG A 136 -2.79 -7.42 -13.35
CA ARG A 136 -2.60 -8.47 -12.33
C ARG A 136 -2.85 -7.99 -10.91
N ILE A 137 -2.79 -6.69 -10.65
CA ILE A 137 -3.02 -6.09 -9.33
C ILE A 137 -4.51 -5.82 -9.10
N GLU A 138 -5.20 -5.29 -10.11
CA GLU A 138 -6.62 -4.95 -10.02
C GLU A 138 -7.48 -6.13 -9.58
N PRO A 139 -7.33 -7.36 -10.12
CA PRO A 139 -8.10 -8.51 -9.64
C PRO A 139 -7.86 -8.85 -8.17
N LEU A 140 -6.65 -8.62 -7.65
CA LEU A 140 -6.32 -8.87 -6.23
C LEU A 140 -7.04 -7.87 -5.33
N ILE A 141 -7.05 -6.59 -5.72
CA ILE A 141 -7.80 -5.53 -5.02
C ILE A 141 -9.29 -5.87 -4.98
N VAL A 142 -9.85 -6.29 -6.12
CA VAL A 142 -11.26 -6.69 -6.20
C VAL A 142 -11.55 -7.86 -5.26
N ALA A 143 -10.74 -8.92 -5.30
CA ALA A 143 -10.96 -10.11 -4.48
C ALA A 143 -10.77 -9.85 -2.97
N ARG A 144 -9.80 -9.02 -2.59
CA ARG A 144 -9.42 -8.82 -1.17
C ARG A 144 -10.13 -7.66 -0.49
N LEU A 145 -10.63 -6.68 -1.24
CA LEU A 145 -11.27 -5.48 -0.69
C LEU A 145 -12.70 -5.31 -1.19
N VAL A 146 -12.90 -5.20 -2.50
CA VAL A 146 -14.22 -4.87 -3.08
C VAL A 146 -15.25 -5.97 -2.82
N ALA A 147 -14.87 -7.23 -2.95
CA ALA A 147 -15.74 -8.39 -2.66
C ALA A 147 -16.19 -8.46 -1.18
N ARG A 148 -15.55 -7.68 -0.30
CA ARG A 148 -15.90 -7.52 1.12
C ARG A 148 -16.62 -6.20 1.38
N GLU A 149 -17.13 -5.56 0.33
CA GLU A 149 -17.88 -4.29 0.38
C GLU A 149 -17.08 -3.11 0.95
N ILE A 150 -15.75 -3.18 0.92
CA ILE A 150 -14.88 -2.08 1.32
C ILE A 150 -14.81 -1.09 0.15
N PRO A 151 -15.16 0.21 0.34
CA PRO A 151 -14.99 1.21 -0.70
C PRO A 151 -13.51 1.39 -1.04
N VAL A 152 -13.18 1.33 -2.33
CA VAL A 152 -11.80 1.47 -2.82
C VAL A 152 -11.69 2.61 -3.82
N THR A 153 -10.76 3.53 -3.59
CA THR A 153 -10.39 4.57 -4.55
C THR A 153 -8.92 4.46 -4.94
N VAL A 154 -8.66 4.34 -6.24
CA VAL A 154 -7.32 4.37 -6.84
C VAL A 154 -7.05 5.75 -7.42
N TYR A 155 -5.92 6.33 -7.04
CA TYR A 155 -5.50 7.67 -7.45
C TYR A 155 -4.43 7.55 -8.53
N ASP A 156 -4.74 8.09 -9.70
CA ASP A 156 -3.77 8.35 -10.76
C ASP A 156 -3.17 9.75 -10.55
N HIS A 157 -1.84 9.82 -10.64
CA HIS A 157 -1.14 11.09 -10.69
C HIS A 157 -0.82 11.40 -12.15
N ASP A 158 -1.14 12.60 -12.61
CA ASP A 158 -0.56 13.11 -13.85
C ASP A 158 0.95 13.27 -13.59
N GLY A 159 1.77 12.68 -14.46
CA GLY A 159 3.24 12.68 -14.35
C GLY A 159 3.85 14.06 -14.51
#